data_AF-A0A3P8RN70-F1
#
_entry.id   AF-A0A3P8RN70-F1
#
_cell.length_a   1.000
_cell.length_b   1.000
_cell.length_c   1.000
_cell.angle_alpha   90.00
_cell.angle_beta   90.00
_cell.angle_gamma   90.00
#
_symmetry.space_group_name_H-M   'P 1'
#
loop_
_entity.id
_entity.type
_entity.pdbx_description
1 polymer ?
#
loop_
_entity_poly.entity_id
_entity_poly.type
_entity_poly.pdbx_seq_one_letter_code
_entity_poly.pdbx_strand_id
1 'polypeptide(L)'
;MQSVYHVPVVISDEEFPMQSSTNTLTIRVCTCDREGNMKLCNAEALTARAGLSTGALVAILLCVIILLMIVVLFAALRRQRKKKPLIISKEDVRDNVVNYNDEGGGEEDTQAFDIGTLRNPEAIEESKQRRDIVPETFYSPVRRPVLLPTQDNNRDVRDFINQRLQENDSDPTAPPYDSLSTYAYEGIGSVAESLNSLESVTTEGDQDYNYLSEWGPRFKKLADMYRGDDSDRDS
;
A
#
# COMPACT_ATOMS: atom_id res chain seq x y z
N MET A 1 -44.74 -42.08 -27.43
CA MET A 1 -45.89 -41.16 -27.47
C MET A 1 -45.35 -39.75 -27.62
N GLN A 2 -45.85 -38.99 -28.59
CA GLN A 2 -45.41 -37.62 -28.85
C GLN A 2 -45.98 -36.72 -27.75
N SER A 3 -45.12 -36.02 -26.99
CA SER A 3 -45.50 -35.21 -25.81
C SER A 3 -45.79 -33.74 -26.14
N VAL A 4 -45.57 -33.35 -27.40
CA VAL A 4 -45.72 -31.97 -27.89
C VAL A 4 -46.62 -32.00 -29.13
N TYR A 5 -47.68 -31.20 -29.11
CA TYR A 5 -48.62 -31.02 -30.21
C TYR A 5 -48.62 -29.55 -30.64
N HIS A 6 -48.55 -29.30 -31.94
CA HIS A 6 -48.66 -27.97 -32.50
C HIS A 6 -50.05 -27.79 -33.09
N VAL A 7 -50.83 -26.90 -32.51
CA VAL A 7 -52.23 -26.66 -32.90
C VAL A 7 -52.32 -25.28 -33.56
N PRO A 8 -52.69 -25.19 -34.85
CA PRO A 8 -52.91 -23.90 -35.49
C PRO A 8 -54.20 -23.27 -34.96
N VAL A 9 -54.10 -22.01 -34.54
CA VAL A 9 -55.20 -21.17 -34.09
C VAL A 9 -55.37 -20.07 -35.13
N VAL A 10 -56.49 -20.11 -35.85
CA VAL A 10 -56.85 -19.08 -36.83
C VAL A 10 -57.74 -18.06 -36.15
N ILE A 11 -57.34 -16.80 -36.22
CA ILE A 11 -58.11 -15.65 -35.72
C ILE A 11 -58.50 -14.82 -36.94
N SER A 12 -59.79 -14.54 -37.10
CA SER A 12 -60.32 -13.70 -38.19
C SER A 12 -61.21 -12.59 -37.64
N ASP A 13 -61.19 -11.43 -38.28
CA ASP A 13 -62.16 -10.36 -38.04
C ASP A 13 -63.45 -10.56 -38.84
N GLU A 14 -64.48 -9.77 -38.51
CA GLU A 14 -65.80 -9.81 -39.16
C GLU A 14 -66.02 -8.61 -40.12
N GLU A 15 -64.97 -7.85 -40.42
CA GLU A 15 -65.03 -6.68 -41.31
C GLU A 15 -64.72 -7.05 -42.78
N PHE A 16 -65.13 -6.19 -43.74
CA PHE A 16 -64.89 -6.43 -45.16
C PHE A 16 -63.81 -5.48 -45.72
N PRO A 17 -62.71 -5.99 -46.30
CA PRO A 17 -62.40 -7.40 -46.54
C PRO A 17 -61.88 -8.12 -45.28
N MET A 18 -62.30 -9.39 -45.11
CA MET A 18 -61.92 -10.18 -43.93
C MET A 18 -60.40 -10.38 -43.88
N GLN A 19 -59.81 -10.16 -42.71
CA GLN A 19 -58.42 -10.47 -42.43
C GLN A 19 -58.34 -11.62 -41.43
N SER A 20 -57.45 -12.57 -41.69
CA SER A 20 -57.19 -13.68 -40.78
C SER A 20 -55.69 -13.87 -40.54
N SER A 21 -55.33 -14.14 -39.30
CA SER A 21 -53.97 -14.52 -38.89
C SER A 21 -53.99 -15.92 -38.30
N THR A 22 -53.00 -16.74 -38.65
CA THR A 22 -52.82 -18.08 -38.08
C THR A 22 -51.62 -18.08 -37.15
N ASN A 23 -51.85 -18.34 -35.87
CA ASN A 23 -50.81 -18.54 -34.87
C ASN A 23 -50.70 -20.03 -34.52
N THR A 24 -49.54 -20.50 -34.11
CA THR A 24 -49.35 -21.90 -33.70
C THR A 24 -49.21 -21.98 -32.19
N LEU A 25 -50.16 -22.63 -31.52
CA LEU A 25 -50.10 -22.88 -30.09
C LEU A 25 -49.45 -24.23 -29.82
N THR A 26 -48.42 -24.24 -28.98
CA THR A 26 -47.68 -25.47 -28.63
C THR A 26 -48.21 -26.04 -27.32
N ILE A 27 -48.87 -27.20 -27.40
CA ILE A 27 -49.43 -27.92 -26.25
C ILE A 27 -48.47 -29.02 -25.84
N ARG A 28 -48.09 -29.04 -24.55
CA ARG A 28 -47.34 -30.16 -23.96
C ARG A 28 -48.29 -31.00 -23.11
N VAL A 29 -48.37 -32.29 -23.41
CA VAL A 29 -49.20 -33.24 -22.66
C VAL A 29 -48.29 -34.09 -21.79
N CYS A 30 -48.57 -34.10 -20.49
CA CYS A 30 -47.83 -34.88 -19.52
C CYS A 30 -48.66 -36.03 -18.98
N THR A 31 -48.00 -37.11 -18.60
CA THR A 31 -48.65 -38.25 -17.95
C THR A 31 -48.67 -38.05 -16.44
N CYS A 32 -49.85 -38.19 -15.82
CA CYS A 32 -50.04 -38.11 -14.38
C CYS A 32 -50.34 -39.50 -13.77
N ASP A 33 -50.03 -39.67 -12.48
CA ASP A 33 -50.41 -40.86 -11.71
C ASP A 33 -51.88 -40.85 -11.29
N ARG A 34 -52.38 -41.96 -10.74
CA ARG A 34 -53.76 -42.10 -10.22
C ARG A 34 -54.10 -41.09 -9.12
N GLU A 35 -53.09 -40.63 -8.39
CA GLU A 35 -53.19 -39.61 -7.33
C GLU A 35 -53.04 -38.17 -7.87
N GLY A 36 -52.94 -37.99 -9.19
CA GLY A 36 -52.85 -36.69 -9.86
C GLY A 36 -51.44 -36.09 -9.95
N ASN A 37 -50.41 -36.81 -9.50
CA ASN A 37 -49.02 -36.33 -9.53
C ASN A 37 -48.39 -36.46 -10.94
N MET A 38 -47.76 -35.39 -11.43
CA MET A 38 -47.09 -35.37 -12.74
C MET A 38 -45.82 -36.25 -12.74
N LYS A 39 -45.77 -37.27 -13.61
CA LYS A 39 -44.62 -38.20 -13.68
C LYS A 39 -43.55 -37.78 -14.69
N LEU A 40 -43.95 -37.24 -15.85
CA LEU A 40 -43.02 -36.75 -16.87
C LEU A 40 -43.61 -35.54 -17.60
N CYS A 41 -43.11 -34.35 -17.26
CA CYS A 41 -43.15 -33.17 -18.12
C CYS A 41 -41.70 -32.75 -18.35
N ASN A 42 -41.05 -33.25 -19.40
CA ASN A 42 -39.70 -32.79 -19.73
C ASN A 42 -39.79 -31.35 -20.28
N ALA A 43 -39.89 -30.37 -19.39
CA ALA A 43 -39.08 -29.17 -19.57
C ALA A 43 -37.65 -29.70 -19.70
N GLU A 44 -36.93 -29.27 -20.73
CA GLU A 44 -35.51 -29.59 -20.84
C GLU A 44 -34.90 -29.46 -19.46
N ALA A 45 -34.47 -30.62 -18.96
CA ALA A 45 -33.49 -30.77 -17.94
C ALA A 45 -32.69 -29.46 -17.80
N LEU A 46 -33.08 -28.62 -16.84
CA LEU A 46 -32.18 -27.61 -16.27
C LEU A 46 -31.04 -28.29 -15.51
N THR A 47 -31.02 -29.63 -15.49
CA THR A 47 -29.81 -30.40 -15.73
C THR A 47 -29.37 -30.25 -17.19
N ALA A 48 -29.05 -29.01 -17.59
CA ALA A 48 -27.89 -28.83 -18.43
C ALA A 48 -26.87 -29.72 -17.74
N ARG A 49 -26.41 -30.74 -18.45
CA ARG A 49 -25.19 -31.40 -18.11
C ARG A 49 -24.24 -30.25 -17.83
N ALA A 50 -23.98 -29.96 -16.56
CA ALA A 50 -22.97 -29.03 -16.15
C ALA A 50 -21.67 -29.77 -16.44
N GLY A 51 -21.43 -29.99 -17.73
CA GLY A 51 -20.21 -30.45 -18.31
C GLY A 51 -19.30 -29.26 -18.15
N LEU A 52 -18.78 -29.11 -16.95
CA LEU A 52 -17.68 -28.24 -16.70
C LEU A 52 -16.64 -28.59 -17.77
N SER A 53 -16.27 -27.61 -18.59
CA SER A 53 -15.30 -27.81 -19.66
C SER A 53 -14.08 -28.55 -19.11
N THR A 54 -13.48 -29.45 -19.88
CA THR A 54 -12.25 -30.15 -19.47
C THR A 54 -11.19 -29.17 -18.98
N GLY A 55 -11.11 -27.98 -19.57
CA GLY A 55 -10.24 -26.90 -19.09
C GLY A 55 -10.60 -26.37 -17.70
N ALA A 56 -11.89 -26.25 -17.38
CA ALA A 56 -12.33 -25.84 -16.06
C ALA A 56 -12.09 -26.93 -15.00
N LEU A 57 -12.20 -28.21 -15.36
CA LEU A 57 -11.83 -29.32 -14.46
C LEU A 57 -10.33 -29.32 -14.14
N VAL A 58 -9.49 -29.08 -15.16
CA VAL A 58 -8.04 -28.93 -14.98
C VAL A 58 -7.70 -27.71 -14.11
N ALA A 59 -8.35 -26.57 -14.34
CA ALA A 59 -8.15 -25.36 -13.54
C ALA A 59 -8.53 -25.56 -12.06
N ILE A 60 -9.67 -26.22 -11.79
CA ILE A 60 -10.10 -26.54 -10.43
C ILE A 60 -9.10 -27.49 -9.76
N LEU A 61 -8.67 -28.55 -10.46
CA LEU A 61 -7.67 -29.49 -9.92
C LEU A 61 -6.36 -28.78 -9.55
N LEU A 62 -5.84 -27.93 -10.44
CA LEU A 62 -4.64 -27.14 -10.16
C LEU A 62 -4.85 -26.19 -8.97
N CYS A 63 -6.00 -25.53 -8.89
CA CYS A 63 -6.33 -24.64 -7.78
C CYS A 63 -6.35 -25.38 -6.43
N VAL A 64 -6.95 -26.57 -6.38
CA VAL A 64 -6.97 -27.42 -5.18
C VAL A 64 -5.55 -27.83 -4.78
N ILE A 65 -4.70 -28.24 -5.74
CA ILE A 65 -3.31 -28.61 -5.46
C ILE A 65 -2.53 -27.42 -4.88
N ILE A 66 -2.65 -26.22 -5.47
CA ILE A 66 -1.98 -25.02 -4.98
C ILE A 66 -2.45 -24.66 -3.56
N LEU A 67 -3.76 -24.71 -3.29
CA LEU A 67 -4.30 -24.45 -1.96
C LEU A 67 -3.78 -25.45 -0.92
N LEU A 68 -3.71 -26.75 -1.26
CA LEU A 68 -3.14 -27.76 -0.38
C LEU A 68 -1.65 -27.49 -0.09
N MET A 69 -0.87 -27.11 -1.10
CA MET A 69 0.54 -26.75 -0.91
C MET A 69 0.69 -25.55 0.03
N ILE A 70 -0.12 -24.51 -0.13
CA ILE A 70 -0.12 -23.34 0.76
C ILE A 70 -0.49 -23.74 2.20
N VAL A 71 -1.53 -24.56 2.38
CA VAL A 71 -1.95 -25.04 3.71
C VAL A 71 -0.85 -25.87 4.37
N VAL A 72 -0.21 -26.78 3.63
CA VAL A 72 0.92 -27.58 4.14
C VAL A 72 2.11 -26.70 4.48
N LEU A 73 2.47 -25.75 3.62
CA LEU A 73 3.56 -24.80 3.88
C LEU A 73 3.26 -23.98 5.14
N PHE A 74 2.04 -23.45 5.27
CA PHE A 74 1.64 -22.67 6.43
C PHE A 74 1.57 -23.51 7.70
N ALA A 75 1.10 -24.76 7.62
CA ALA A 75 1.12 -25.69 8.73
C ALA A 75 2.56 -26.10 9.12
N ALA A 76 3.46 -26.26 8.16
CA ALA A 76 4.88 -26.53 8.40
C ALA A 76 5.57 -25.33 9.04
N LEU A 77 5.33 -24.10 8.53
CA LEU A 77 5.82 -22.86 9.11
C LEU A 77 5.25 -22.63 10.52
N ARG A 78 3.96 -22.90 10.75
CA ARG A 78 3.37 -22.86 12.09
C ARG A 78 3.92 -23.95 13.01
N ARG A 79 4.21 -25.15 12.51
CA ARG A 79 4.89 -26.21 13.28
C ARG A 79 6.33 -25.82 13.61
N GLN A 80 7.07 -25.18 12.70
CA GLN A 80 8.41 -24.63 12.96
C GLN A 80 8.33 -23.50 14.01
N ARG A 81 7.36 -22.59 13.90
CA ARG A 81 7.08 -21.54 14.88
C ARG A 81 6.60 -22.09 16.22
N LYS A 82 5.97 -23.27 16.28
CA LYS A 82 5.58 -23.95 17.53
C LYS A 82 6.71 -24.78 18.13
N LYS A 83 7.63 -25.28 17.31
CA LYS A 83 8.81 -26.05 17.75
C LYS A 83 9.96 -25.16 18.25
N LYS A 84 9.86 -23.82 18.17
CA LYS A 84 10.91 -22.88 18.57
C LYS A 84 10.52 -21.82 19.65
N PRO A 85 9.44 -21.97 20.43
CA PRO A 85 9.48 -21.44 21.80
C PRO A 85 8.57 -22.23 22.77
N LEU A 86 8.93 -23.47 23.11
CA LEU A 86 8.25 -24.22 24.18
C LEU A 86 9.21 -24.92 25.16
N ILE A 87 10.51 -24.60 25.11
CA ILE A 87 11.46 -24.90 26.18
C ILE A 87 11.80 -23.58 26.88
N ILE A 88 10.80 -22.97 27.50
CA ILE A 88 11.00 -22.04 28.62
C ILE A 88 9.91 -22.46 29.62
N SER A 89 10.28 -23.44 30.44
CA SER A 89 9.47 -23.93 31.54
C SER A 89 9.25 -22.82 32.55
N LYS A 90 7.97 -22.68 32.91
CA LYS A 90 7.26 -22.12 34.07
C LYS A 90 7.99 -21.68 35.36
N GLU A 91 9.31 -21.52 35.44
CA GLU A 91 10.01 -21.22 36.70
C GLU A 91 10.86 -19.93 36.73
N ASP A 92 10.95 -19.14 35.67
CA ASP A 92 11.83 -17.95 35.64
C ASP A 92 11.13 -16.60 35.89
N VAL A 93 10.44 -16.47 37.02
CA VAL A 93 10.07 -15.15 37.58
C VAL A 93 11.28 -14.47 38.27
N ARG A 94 12.50 -14.92 37.96
CA ARG A 94 13.78 -14.37 38.45
C ARG A 94 14.62 -13.71 37.35
N ASP A 95 14.10 -13.53 36.14
CA ASP A 95 14.89 -13.07 35.00
C ASP A 95 14.94 -11.54 34.80
N ASN A 96 14.77 -10.77 35.89
CA ASN A 96 14.99 -9.31 35.90
C ASN A 96 16.35 -8.92 36.50
N VAL A 97 17.31 -9.85 36.53
CA VAL A 97 18.73 -9.51 36.70
C VAL A 97 19.37 -9.56 35.33
N VAL A 98 19.13 -8.51 34.55
CA VAL A 98 19.94 -8.23 33.36
C VAL A 98 21.34 -7.93 33.87
N ASN A 99 22.30 -8.77 33.51
CA ASN A 99 23.71 -8.51 33.81
C ASN A 99 24.16 -7.32 32.94
N TYR A 100 24.09 -6.11 33.47
CA TYR A 100 24.60 -4.87 32.84
C TYR A 100 26.14 -4.80 32.82
N ASN A 101 26.80 -5.94 32.67
CA ASN A 101 28.24 -6.04 32.69
C ASN A 101 28.82 -6.62 31.39
N ASP A 102 27.97 -6.86 30.39
CA ASP A 102 28.42 -6.84 29.00
C ASP A 102 28.41 -5.38 28.57
N GLU A 103 29.61 -4.81 28.54
CA GLU A 103 29.92 -3.57 27.84
C GLU A 103 29.25 -3.66 26.47
N GLY A 104 28.23 -2.81 26.26
CA GLY A 104 27.45 -2.83 25.03
C GLY A 104 28.41 -2.83 23.84
N GLY A 105 28.22 -3.79 22.92
CA GLY A 105 29.01 -3.88 21.70
C GLY A 105 29.11 -2.48 21.10
N GLY A 106 30.34 -1.96 21.04
CA GLY A 106 30.61 -0.66 20.49
C GLY A 106 30.09 -0.55 19.06
N GLU A 107 30.29 0.61 18.46
CA GLU A 107 29.92 0.92 17.07
C GLU A 107 30.42 -0.08 15.98
N GLU A 108 31.26 -1.04 16.36
CA GLU A 108 31.80 -2.13 15.52
C GLU A 108 30.72 -3.05 14.92
N ASP A 109 29.56 -3.24 15.57
CA ASP A 109 28.51 -4.16 15.09
C ASP A 109 27.41 -3.49 14.23
N THR A 110 27.64 -2.27 13.74
CA THR A 110 26.65 -1.55 12.91
C THR A 110 26.51 -2.08 11.47
N GLN A 111 27.30 -3.06 11.05
CA GLN A 111 27.19 -3.70 9.74
C GLN A 111 26.17 -4.86 9.70
N ALA A 112 25.80 -5.42 10.85
CA ALA A 112 24.91 -6.58 10.93
C ALA A 112 23.41 -6.22 10.95
N PHE A 113 23.07 -4.94 11.11
CA PHE A 113 21.68 -4.48 11.30
C PHE A 113 21.28 -3.44 10.25
N ASP A 114 20.40 -3.83 9.31
CA ASP A 114 19.76 -2.91 8.36
C ASP A 114 18.55 -2.23 9.02
N ILE A 115 18.75 -1.01 9.51
CA ILE A 115 17.68 -0.21 10.14
C ILE A 115 16.53 0.14 9.17
N GLY A 116 16.74 -0.02 7.85
CA GLY A 116 15.70 0.13 6.83
C GLY A 116 14.60 -0.93 6.95
N THR A 117 14.90 -2.11 7.52
CA THR A 117 13.90 -3.16 7.76
C THR A 117 12.94 -2.85 8.92
N LEU A 118 13.26 -1.87 9.77
CA LEU A 118 12.39 -1.43 10.87
C LEU A 118 11.49 -0.24 10.48
N ARG A 119 11.63 0.30 9.27
CA ARG A 119 10.88 1.47 8.80
C ARG A 119 9.68 1.06 7.94
N ASN A 120 8.58 1.82 8.05
CA ASN A 120 7.33 1.58 7.34
C ASN A 120 7.58 1.37 5.82
N PRO A 121 7.06 0.28 5.19
CA PRO A 121 7.32 -0.04 3.79
C PRO A 121 6.99 1.05 2.77
N GLU A 122 6.10 1.98 3.11
CA GLU A 122 5.73 3.12 2.25
C GLU A 122 6.81 4.23 2.17
N ALA A 123 7.84 4.17 3.02
CA ALA A 123 9.01 5.08 2.96
C ALA A 123 10.24 4.43 2.30
N ILE A 124 10.09 3.21 1.76
CA ILE A 124 11.16 2.46 1.07
C ILE A 124 11.15 2.84 -0.41
N GLU A 125 11.30 4.12 -0.70
CA GLU A 125 11.83 4.52 -2.00
C GLU A 125 13.18 5.21 -1.73
N GLU A 126 14.25 4.49 -2.12
CA GLU A 126 15.59 5.01 -2.38
C GLU A 126 16.62 5.20 -1.24
N SER A 127 16.57 4.49 -0.11
CA SER A 127 17.76 4.40 0.76
C SER A 127 18.76 3.37 0.21
N LYS A 128 19.44 3.71 -0.89
CA LYS A 128 20.63 3.00 -1.36
C LYS A 128 21.70 3.06 -0.27
N GLN A 129 21.88 1.93 0.40
CA GLN A 129 23.16 1.32 0.79
C GLN A 129 24.19 2.34 1.33
N ARG A 130 24.33 2.40 2.67
CA ARG A 130 25.45 3.05 3.37
C ARG A 130 26.75 2.72 2.61
N ARG A 131 27.40 3.74 2.05
CA ARG A 131 28.65 3.57 1.30
C ARG A 131 29.80 3.95 2.19
N ASP A 132 30.61 2.96 2.53
CA ASP A 132 31.86 3.17 3.23
C ASP A 132 32.85 3.83 2.26
N ILE A 133 33.37 4.99 2.65
CA ILE A 133 34.45 5.70 1.99
C ILE A 133 35.74 5.16 2.57
N VAL A 134 36.40 4.29 1.82
CA VAL A 134 37.81 3.99 2.07
C VAL A 134 38.59 5.27 1.81
N PRO A 135 39.45 5.73 2.75
CA PRO A 135 40.27 6.91 2.53
C PRO A 135 41.02 6.79 1.20
N GLU A 136 40.70 7.65 0.22
CA GLU A 136 41.50 7.75 -1.00
C GLU A 136 42.82 8.37 -0.62
N THR A 137 43.77 7.51 -0.28
CA THR A 137 45.12 7.96 -0.02
C THR A 137 45.73 8.43 -1.34
N PHE A 138 45.68 9.73 -1.60
CA PHE A 138 46.59 10.41 -2.52
C PHE A 138 48.02 10.38 -1.95
N TYR A 139 48.51 9.21 -1.57
CA TYR A 139 49.93 8.99 -1.45
C TYR A 139 50.43 8.77 -2.86
N SER A 140 51.12 9.78 -3.39
CA SER A 140 52.14 9.59 -4.43
C SER A 140 52.87 8.27 -4.16
N PRO A 141 53.30 7.48 -5.16
CA PRO A 141 54.07 6.27 -4.94
C PRO A 141 55.46 6.66 -4.43
N VAL A 142 55.52 7.16 -3.20
CA VAL A 142 56.67 7.02 -2.34
C VAL A 142 56.72 5.53 -2.16
N ARG A 143 57.49 4.89 -3.04
CA ARG A 143 58.17 3.65 -2.76
C ARG A 143 58.71 3.82 -1.35
N ARG A 144 57.94 3.38 -0.34
CA ARG A 144 58.50 3.12 0.97
C ARG A 144 59.68 2.22 0.63
N PRO A 145 60.93 2.63 0.94
CA PRO A 145 62.05 1.74 0.72
C PRO A 145 61.65 0.46 1.45
N VAL A 146 61.47 -0.62 0.70
CA VAL A 146 61.50 -1.95 1.28
C VAL A 146 62.89 -2.01 1.86
N LEU A 147 63.03 -1.64 3.14
CA LEU A 147 64.24 -1.92 3.86
C LEU A 147 64.31 -3.44 3.83
N LEU A 148 65.16 -3.97 2.95
CA LEU A 148 65.57 -5.36 3.02
C LEU A 148 65.96 -5.62 4.48
N PRO A 149 65.53 -6.74 5.08
CA PRO A 149 65.97 -7.06 6.42
C PRO A 149 67.48 -7.22 6.35
N THR A 150 68.21 -6.21 6.83
CA THR A 150 69.64 -6.34 7.10
C THR A 150 69.73 -7.45 8.13
N GLN A 151 70.22 -8.60 7.66
CA GLN A 151 70.45 -9.80 8.42
C GLN A 151 71.53 -9.51 9.47
N ASP A 152 71.13 -8.98 10.62
CA ASP A 152 71.96 -8.95 11.83
C ASP A 152 71.27 -9.80 12.90
N ASN A 153 71.81 -11.01 13.04
CA ASN A 153 71.34 -12.13 13.85
C ASN A 153 71.43 -11.91 15.37
N ASN A 154 71.05 -10.74 15.90
CA ASN A 154 71.01 -10.49 17.35
C ASN A 154 70.17 -9.25 17.74
N ARG A 155 69.06 -8.98 17.05
CA ARG A 155 68.06 -8.02 17.55
C ARG A 155 66.99 -8.74 18.35
N ASP A 156 66.68 -8.19 19.52
CA ASP A 156 65.65 -8.70 20.42
C ASP A 156 64.34 -8.79 19.63
N VAL A 157 63.83 -10.02 19.45
CA VAL A 157 62.60 -10.31 18.72
C VAL A 157 61.44 -9.49 19.29
N ARG A 158 61.50 -9.19 20.59
CA ARG A 158 60.54 -8.34 21.28
C ARG A 158 60.49 -6.92 20.69
N ASP A 159 61.63 -6.31 20.42
CA ASP A 159 61.69 -4.94 19.86
C ASP A 159 61.20 -4.92 18.42
N PHE A 160 61.50 -5.96 17.63
CA PHE A 160 60.97 -6.10 16.28
C PHE A 160 59.45 -6.24 16.26
N ILE A 161 58.90 -7.06 17.16
CA ILE A 161 57.44 -7.23 17.28
C ILE A 161 56.81 -5.92 17.74
N ASN A 162 57.36 -5.26 18.75
CA ASN A 162 56.85 -3.98 19.25
C ASN A 162 56.88 -2.89 18.16
N GLN A 163 57.94 -2.85 17.36
CA GLN A 163 58.04 -1.92 16.24
C GLN A 163 56.97 -2.19 15.18
N ARG A 164 56.79 -3.46 14.79
CA ARG A 164 55.76 -3.84 13.80
C ARG A 164 54.34 -3.65 14.31
N LEU A 165 54.11 -3.89 15.59
CA LEU A 165 52.84 -3.63 16.25
C LEU A 165 52.50 -2.13 16.20
N GLN A 166 53.44 -1.27 16.60
CA GLN A 166 53.25 0.19 16.54
C GLN A 166 53.01 0.69 15.11
N GLU A 167 53.70 0.15 14.11
CA GLU A 167 53.49 0.47 12.69
C GLU A 167 52.08 0.09 12.22
N ASN A 168 51.53 -1.03 12.71
CA ASN A 168 50.21 -1.53 12.33
C ASN A 168 49.07 -0.83 13.09
N ASP A 169 49.27 -0.54 14.38
CA ASP A 169 48.29 0.18 15.22
C ASP A 169 48.10 1.64 14.76
N SER A 170 49.09 2.19 14.03
CA SER A 170 49.05 3.55 13.50
C SER A 170 48.57 3.60 12.05
N ASP A 171 48.04 2.51 11.49
CA ASP A 171 47.59 2.45 10.10
C ASP A 171 46.23 3.15 9.92
N PRO A 172 46.16 4.31 9.23
CA PRO A 172 44.92 5.04 9.01
C PRO A 172 44.00 4.38 7.97
N THR A 173 44.46 3.32 7.29
CA THR A 173 43.68 2.57 6.31
C THR A 173 42.94 1.38 6.93
N ALA A 174 43.18 1.11 8.21
CA ALA A 174 42.44 0.14 8.99
C ALA A 174 40.99 0.62 9.21
N PRO A 175 39.99 -0.29 9.18
CA PRO A 175 38.62 0.02 9.56
C PRO A 175 38.50 0.52 11.02
N PRO A 176 37.41 1.22 11.40
CA PRO A 176 36.20 1.49 10.62
C PRO A 176 36.38 2.63 9.60
N TYR A 177 35.70 2.50 8.45
CA TYR A 177 35.68 3.54 7.43
C TYR A 177 34.54 4.54 7.66
N ASP A 178 34.77 5.80 7.26
CA ASP A 178 33.72 6.81 7.22
C ASP A 178 32.62 6.39 6.25
N SER A 179 31.36 6.69 6.56
CA SER A 179 30.25 6.28 5.70
C SER A 179 29.33 7.45 5.36
N LEU A 180 28.90 7.56 4.11
CA LEU A 180 27.91 8.57 3.71
C LEU A 180 26.49 8.04 3.81
N SER A 181 25.61 8.89 4.33
CA SER A 181 24.15 8.74 4.28
C SER A 181 23.58 9.78 3.33
N THR A 182 22.96 9.33 2.25
CA THR A 182 22.30 10.23 1.29
C THR A 182 20.86 10.45 1.73
N TYR A 183 20.49 11.72 1.96
CA TYR A 183 19.13 12.14 2.27
C TYR A 183 18.52 12.80 1.04
N ALA A 184 17.36 12.31 0.59
CA ALA A 184 16.66 12.81 -0.61
C ALA A 184 15.15 12.99 -0.39
N TYR A 185 14.71 13.16 0.87
CA TYR A 185 13.29 13.28 1.18
C TYR A 185 12.78 14.69 0.87
N GLU A 186 11.99 14.82 -0.19
CA GLU A 186 11.43 16.09 -0.67
C GLU A 186 10.10 16.49 0.01
N GLY A 187 9.53 15.60 0.83
CA GLY A 187 8.19 15.78 1.38
C GLY A 187 7.10 15.15 0.52
N ILE A 188 5.84 15.31 0.93
CA ILE A 188 4.67 14.62 0.33
C ILE A 188 3.84 15.56 -0.56
N GLY A 189 4.27 16.81 -0.73
CA GLY A 189 3.54 17.79 -1.56
C GLY A 189 2.18 18.17 -1.00
N SER A 190 2.06 18.36 0.31
CA SER A 190 0.82 18.78 0.95
C SER A 190 0.32 20.13 0.42
N VAL A 191 -0.97 20.20 0.09
CA VAL A 191 -1.62 21.44 -0.31
C VAL A 191 -1.71 22.37 0.91
N ALA A 192 -1.35 23.65 0.75
CA ALA A 192 -1.54 24.65 1.79
C ALA A 192 -3.05 24.90 1.98
N GLU A 193 -3.62 24.35 3.06
CA GLU A 193 -5.06 24.23 3.28
C GLU A 193 -5.78 25.58 3.39
N SER A 194 -5.14 26.61 3.98
CA SER A 194 -5.74 27.93 4.10
C SER A 194 -4.68 29.00 4.26
N LEU A 195 -4.72 30.00 3.39
CA LEU A 195 -3.96 31.25 3.52
C LEU A 195 -4.92 32.34 3.99
N ASN A 196 -4.43 33.26 4.84
CA ASN A 196 -5.23 34.41 5.27
C ASN A 196 -5.62 35.26 4.05
N SER A 197 -6.91 35.59 3.96
CA SER A 197 -7.41 36.50 2.93
C SER A 197 -7.00 37.93 3.28
N LEU A 198 -6.44 38.67 2.31
CA LEU A 198 -5.98 40.06 2.51
C LEU A 198 -7.15 41.08 2.57
N GLU A 199 -8.38 40.64 2.33
CA GLU A 199 -9.53 41.51 2.04
C GLU A 199 -10.33 41.98 3.27
N SER A 200 -9.96 41.57 4.50
CA SER A 200 -10.76 41.89 5.69
C SER A 200 -10.59 43.31 6.27
N VAL A 201 -9.99 44.27 5.53
CA VAL A 201 -9.66 45.62 6.04
C VAL A 201 -10.51 46.74 5.41
N THR A 202 -11.47 46.46 4.52
CA THR A 202 -12.15 47.55 3.78
C THR A 202 -13.66 47.68 3.97
N THR A 203 -14.34 46.84 4.77
CA THR A 203 -15.82 46.95 4.87
C THR A 203 -16.38 46.80 6.28
N GLU A 204 -15.74 47.44 7.26
CA GLU A 204 -16.40 47.84 8.53
C GLU A 204 -16.43 49.37 8.68
N GLY A 205 -16.38 50.09 7.55
CA GLY A 205 -16.69 51.51 7.52
C GLY A 205 -18.20 51.68 7.43
N ASP A 206 -18.79 52.36 8.41
CA ASP A 206 -20.22 52.68 8.50
C ASP A 206 -20.83 52.99 7.13
N GLN A 207 -21.96 52.35 6.83
CA GLN A 207 -22.76 52.55 5.60
C GLN A 207 -23.46 53.93 5.59
N ASP A 208 -22.74 55.00 5.94
CA ASP A 208 -23.22 56.36 5.89
C ASP A 208 -22.97 56.94 4.49
N TYR A 209 -24.06 57.13 3.75
CA TYR A 209 -24.06 57.69 2.40
C TYR A 209 -24.56 59.14 2.33
N ASN A 210 -24.57 59.87 3.46
CA ASN A 210 -25.08 61.24 3.55
C ASN A 210 -24.39 62.21 2.57
N TYR A 211 -23.12 61.98 2.23
CA TYR A 211 -22.35 62.76 1.26
C TYR A 211 -22.93 62.77 -0.16
N LEU A 212 -23.76 61.78 -0.53
CA LEU A 212 -24.40 61.72 -1.85
C LEU A 212 -25.34 62.91 -2.08
N SER A 213 -25.88 63.51 -1.02
CA SER A 213 -26.76 64.67 -1.10
C SER A 213 -26.05 65.93 -1.63
N GLU A 214 -24.73 66.02 -1.44
CA GLU A 214 -23.93 67.18 -1.83
C GLU A 214 -23.35 67.08 -3.25
N TRP A 215 -23.40 65.90 -3.88
CA TRP A 215 -22.82 65.64 -5.21
C TRP A 215 -23.63 66.22 -6.38
N GLY A 216 -24.77 66.84 -6.09
CA GLY A 216 -25.58 67.58 -7.05
C GLY A 216 -26.68 66.76 -7.75
N PRO A 217 -27.38 67.34 -8.73
CA PRO A 217 -28.69 66.87 -9.18
C PRO A 217 -28.67 65.49 -9.83
N ARG A 218 -27.54 65.06 -10.39
CA ARG A 218 -27.38 63.72 -10.99
C ARG A 218 -27.39 62.60 -9.95
N PHE A 219 -26.93 62.89 -8.73
CA PHE A 219 -26.85 61.93 -7.63
C PHE A 219 -28.05 61.99 -6.70
N LYS A 220 -28.98 62.93 -6.93
CA LYS A 220 -30.19 63.11 -6.12
C LYS A 220 -30.98 61.81 -5.94
N LYS A 221 -31.13 61.02 -7.01
CA LYS A 221 -31.85 59.75 -6.93
C LYS A 221 -31.14 58.71 -6.06
N LEU A 222 -29.80 58.69 -6.06
CA LEU A 222 -29.01 57.82 -5.19
C LEU A 222 -29.06 58.33 -3.75
N ALA A 223 -28.94 59.64 -3.54
CA ALA A 223 -29.10 60.26 -2.23
C ALA A 223 -30.49 59.93 -1.63
N ASP A 224 -31.56 60.05 -2.41
CA ASP A 224 -32.92 59.73 -1.96
C ASP A 224 -33.10 58.24 -1.62
N MET A 225 -32.38 57.32 -2.29
CA MET A 225 -32.47 55.87 -2.01
C MET A 225 -31.65 55.42 -0.79
N TYR A 226 -30.59 56.16 -0.43
CA TYR A 226 -29.66 55.78 0.63
C TYR A 226 -29.69 56.73 1.85
N ARG A 227 -30.50 57.79 1.80
CA ARG A 227 -30.85 58.62 2.95
C ARG A 227 -31.86 57.83 3.78
N GLY A 228 -31.43 57.29 4.91
CA GLY A 228 -32.29 56.47 5.78
C GLY A 228 -33.62 57.18 6.10
N ASP A 229 -34.72 56.46 5.97
CA ASP A 229 -36.03 56.90 6.48
C ASP A 229 -35.98 56.89 8.02
N ASP A 230 -35.44 57.95 8.62
CA ASP A 230 -35.65 58.27 10.04
C ASP A 230 -37.05 58.88 10.24
N SER A 231 -38.09 58.27 9.67
CA SER A 231 -39.48 58.75 9.78
C SER A 231 -40.41 57.81 10.55
N ASP A 232 -39.87 56.96 11.42
CA ASP A 232 -40.64 56.17 12.41
C ASP A 232 -40.02 56.20 13.82
N ARG A 233 -39.45 57.35 14.22
CA ARG A 233 -39.09 57.61 15.62
C ARG A 233 -39.47 59.04 16.01
N ASP A 234 -40.76 59.26 16.19
CA ASP A 234 -41.25 60.18 17.22
C ASP A 234 -42.65 59.72 17.65
N SER A 235 -42.71 59.21 18.88
CA SER A 235 -43.92 59.07 19.70
C SER A 235 -44.26 60.42 20.34
#